data_AF-A0A524BHG9-F1
#
_entry.id   AF-A0A524BHG9-F1
#
_cell.length_a   1.000
_cell.length_b   1.000
_cell.length_c   1.000
_cell.angle_alpha   90.00
_cell.angle_beta   90.00
_cell.angle_gamma   90.00
#
_symmetry.space_group_name_H-M   'P 1'
#
loop_
_entity.id
_entity.type
_entity.pdbx_description
1 polymer ?
#
loop_
_entity_poly.entity_id
_entity_poly.type
_entity_poly.pdbx_seq_one_letter_code
_entity_poly.pdbx_strand_id
1 'polypeptide(L)'
;MANRLADSTSPYLQQHADNPVDWWEWGPEAFEEARRRGVPVFISIGYSACHWCHVMAHESFEDDATARFLNDNFVSVKVDREERPDVDSVYMDATVALTGHGGWPMSV
;
A
#
# COMPACT_ATOMS: atom_id res chain seq x y z
N MET A 1 -6.18 -4.66 16.14
CA MET A 1 -5.66 -5.97 15.71
C MET A 1 -4.59 -5.64 14.70
N ALA A 2 -3.36 -6.11 14.89
CA ALA A 2 -2.28 -5.77 13.98
C ALA A 2 -2.35 -6.68 12.73
N ASN A 3 -2.18 -6.10 11.55
CA ASN A 3 -2.04 -6.80 10.27
C ASN A 3 -0.60 -7.30 10.07
N ARG A 4 -0.29 -7.88 8.90
CA ARG A 4 1.00 -8.52 8.61
C ARG A 4 2.19 -7.56 8.71
N LEU A 5 1.99 -6.25 8.56
CA LEU A 5 3.06 -5.26 8.65
C LEU A 5 3.64 -5.11 10.06
N ALA A 6 3.02 -5.71 11.08
CA ALA A 6 3.57 -5.76 12.43
C ALA A 6 4.95 -6.44 12.49
N ASP A 7 5.21 -7.38 11.58
CA ASP A 7 6.45 -8.15 11.50
C ASP A 7 7.50 -7.53 10.55
N SER A 8 7.15 -6.43 9.86
CA SER A 8 8.04 -5.71 8.93
C SER A 8 9.26 -5.13 9.64
N THR A 9 10.39 -5.07 8.95
CA THR A 9 11.58 -4.33 9.43
C THR A 9 11.53 -2.83 9.14
N SER A 10 10.72 -2.39 8.17
CA SER A 10 10.52 -0.98 7.84
C SER A 10 9.73 -0.27 8.96
N PRO A 11 10.29 0.79 9.56
CA PRO A 11 9.54 1.64 10.48
C PRO A 11 8.34 2.34 9.84
N TYR A 12 8.38 2.61 8.52
CA TYR A 12 7.26 3.18 7.80
C TYR A 12 6.10 2.19 7.67
N LEU A 13 6.38 0.93 7.31
CA LEU A 13 5.34 -0.08 7.21
C LEU A 13 4.73 -0.42 8.58
N GLN A 14 5.54 -0.48 9.63
CA GLN A 14 5.05 -0.72 11.00
C GLN A 14 4.06 0.36 11.47
N GLN A 15 4.16 1.61 11.00
CA GLN A 15 3.18 2.66 11.32
C GLN A 15 1.77 2.34 10.80
N HIS A 16 1.65 1.44 9.81
CA HIS A 16 0.38 1.00 9.25
C HIS A 16 -0.07 -0.36 9.79
N ALA A 17 0.65 -0.94 10.76
CA ALA A 17 0.35 -2.27 11.29
C ALA A 17 -1.02 -2.34 11.97
N ASP A 18 -1.49 -1.26 12.57
CA ASP A 18 -2.79 -1.23 13.25
C ASP A 18 -3.95 -0.76 12.35
N ASN A 19 -3.68 -0.45 11.08
CA ASN A 19 -4.73 -0.06 10.15
C ASN A 19 -5.71 -1.23 9.92
N PRO A 20 -7.03 -0.97 9.83
CA PRO A 20 -8.03 -1.99 9.53
C PRO A 20 -7.90 -2.59 8.12
N VAL A 21 -7.17 -1.96 7.21
CA VAL A 21 -6.81 -2.55 5.91
C VAL A 21 -5.89 -3.76 6.14
N ASP A 22 -6.20 -4.88 5.49
CA ASP A 22 -5.43 -6.13 5.56
C ASP A 22 -4.17 -6.03 4.68
N TRP A 23 -3.22 -5.21 5.11
CA TRP A 23 -2.02 -4.94 4.35
C TRP A 23 -1.11 -6.16 4.20
N TRP A 24 -0.52 -6.24 3.01
CA TRP A 24 0.58 -7.12 2.67
C TRP A 24 1.85 -6.29 2.42
N GLU A 25 3.00 -6.86 2.74
CA GLU A 25 4.27 -6.38 2.19
C GLU A 25 4.39 -6.75 0.71
N TRP A 26 5.29 -6.06 0.00
CA TRP A 26 5.61 -6.42 -1.36
C TRP A 26 6.30 -7.79 -1.42
N GLY A 27 5.62 -8.79 -1.98
CA GLY A 27 6.14 -10.14 -2.11
C GLY A 27 5.26 -11.04 -2.97
N PRO A 28 5.80 -12.17 -3.46
CA PRO A 28 5.06 -13.11 -4.30
C PRO A 28 3.77 -13.61 -3.64
N GLU A 29 3.73 -13.71 -2.31
CA GLU A 29 2.59 -14.19 -1.53
C GLU A 29 1.35 -13.32 -1.72
N ALA A 30 1.51 -11.99 -1.80
CA ALA A 30 0.40 -11.07 -2.05
C ALA A 30 -0.20 -11.29 -3.45
N PHE A 31 0.64 -11.49 -4.46
CA PHE A 31 0.19 -11.74 -5.84
C PHE A 31 -0.44 -13.13 -6.00
N GLU A 32 0.06 -14.13 -5.27
CA GLU A 32 -0.55 -15.46 -5.21
C GLU A 32 -1.93 -15.40 -4.56
N GLU A 33 -2.08 -14.64 -3.48
CA GLU A 33 -3.36 -14.45 -2.82
C GLU A 33 -4.37 -13.72 -3.71
N ALA A 34 -3.93 -12.68 -4.42
CA ALA A 34 -4.76 -11.96 -5.38
C ALA A 34 -5.28 -12.90 -6.49
N ARG A 35 -4.39 -13.76 -7.01
CA ARG A 35 -4.74 -14.79 -7.99
C ARG A 35 -5.70 -15.83 -7.42
N ARG A 36 -5.49 -16.27 -6.17
CA ARG A 36 -6.34 -17.25 -5.50
C ARG A 36 -7.76 -16.71 -5.27
N ARG A 37 -7.86 -15.44 -4.87
CA ARG A 37 -9.12 -14.73 -4.62
C ARG A 37 -9.79 -14.26 -5.92
N GLY A 38 -9.05 -14.15 -7.01
CA GLY A 38 -9.56 -13.62 -8.28
C GLY A 38 -9.86 -12.12 -8.22
N VAL A 39 -9.09 -11.37 -7.44
CA VAL A 39 -9.24 -9.92 -7.24
C VAL A 39 -7.97 -9.17 -7.64
N PRO A 40 -8.06 -7.88 -8.04
CA PRO A 40 -6.88 -7.07 -8.32
C PRO A 40 -6.00 -6.83 -7.08
N VAL A 41 -4.76 -6.41 -7.33
CA VAL A 41 -3.85 -5.90 -6.31
C VAL A 41 -3.97 -4.38 -6.27
N PHE A 42 -4.15 -3.82 -5.07
CA PHE A 42 -4.07 -2.39 -4.83
C PHE A 42 -2.71 -2.07 -4.21
N ILE A 43 -1.92 -1.20 -4.83
CA ILE A 43 -0.56 -0.90 -4.38
C ILE A 43 -0.50 0.53 -3.85
N SER A 44 -0.13 0.71 -2.58
CA SER A 44 0.08 2.02 -1.96
C SER A 44 1.56 2.22 -1.58
N ILE A 45 2.26 3.05 -2.35
CA ILE A 45 3.69 3.37 -2.15
C ILE A 45 3.83 4.70 -1.41
N GLY A 46 4.66 4.72 -0.37
CA GLY A 46 4.99 5.92 0.39
C GLY A 46 6.34 5.79 1.10
N TYR A 47 6.63 6.76 1.98
CA TYR A 47 7.85 6.80 2.80
C TYR A 47 7.60 7.63 4.06
N SER A 48 8.46 7.48 5.06
CA SER A 48 8.29 8.02 6.42
C SER A 48 8.12 9.55 6.49
N ALA A 49 8.82 10.32 5.64
CA ALA A 49 8.78 11.78 5.64
C ALA A 49 7.69 12.38 4.71
N CYS A 50 6.80 11.55 4.15
CA CYS A 50 5.77 11.98 3.21
C CYS A 50 4.52 12.52 3.94
N HIS A 51 4.31 13.85 3.90
CA HIS A 51 3.16 14.48 4.55
C HIS A 51 1.81 13.91 4.07
N TRP A 52 1.61 13.83 2.76
CA TRP A 52 0.35 13.35 2.18
C TRP A 52 0.11 11.86 2.40
N CYS A 53 1.17 11.08 2.65
CA CYS A 53 1.04 9.67 2.98
C CYS A 53 0.42 9.50 4.36
N HIS A 54 0.76 10.37 5.32
CA HIS A 54 0.11 10.38 6.64
C HIS A 54 -1.34 10.85 6.55
N VAL A 55 -1.63 11.89 5.76
CA VAL A 55 -3.01 12.37 5.56
C VAL A 55 -3.90 11.26 4.98
N MET A 56 -3.44 10.59 3.91
CA MET A 56 -4.20 9.49 3.31
C MET A 56 -4.37 8.31 4.28
N ALA A 57 -3.36 8.01 5.10
CA ALA A 57 -3.46 6.97 6.10
C ALA A 57 -4.57 7.26 7.11
N HIS A 58 -4.57 8.46 7.66
CA HIS A 58 -5.53 8.87 8.68
C HIS A 58 -6.96 9.02 8.13
N GLU A 59 -7.11 9.62 6.94
CA GLU A 59 -8.44 9.92 6.39
C GLU A 59 -9.07 8.73 5.65
N SER A 60 -8.27 7.76 5.20
CA SER A 60 -8.78 6.65 4.37
C SER A 60 -8.41 5.28 4.91
N PHE A 61 -7.16 5.02 5.24
CA PHE A 61 -6.73 3.66 5.61
C PHE A 61 -7.03 3.28 7.07
N GLU A 62 -7.32 4.26 7.92
CA GLU A 62 -7.83 4.08 9.28
C GLU A 62 -9.37 4.02 9.35
N ASP A 63 -10.07 4.40 8.27
CA ASP A 63 -11.53 4.35 8.20
C ASP A 63 -12.03 2.92 7.94
N ASP A 64 -12.88 2.42 8.83
CA ASP A 64 -13.39 1.04 8.78
C ASP A 64 -14.19 0.75 7.50
N ALA A 65 -14.94 1.72 6.98
CA ALA A 65 -15.75 1.53 5.78
C ALA A 65 -14.88 1.38 4.53
N THR A 66 -13.88 2.26 4.39
CA THR A 66 -12.88 2.22 3.34
C THR A 66 -12.03 0.95 3.42
N ALA A 67 -11.57 0.60 4.62
CA ALA A 67 -10.81 -0.61 4.84
C ALA A 67 -11.60 -1.88 4.50
N ARG A 68 -12.87 -1.94 4.89
CA ARG A 68 -13.75 -3.06 4.52
C ARG A 68 -13.89 -3.18 3.01
N PHE A 69 -14.11 -2.06 2.31
CA PHE A 69 -14.19 -2.07 0.86
C PHE A 69 -12.89 -2.60 0.24
N LEU A 70 -11.73 -2.13 0.70
CA LEU A 70 -10.44 -2.61 0.20
C LEU A 70 -10.24 -4.10 0.49
N ASN A 71 -10.52 -4.53 1.72
CA ASN A 71 -10.36 -5.92 2.14
C ASN A 71 -11.26 -6.88 1.35
N ASP A 72 -12.48 -6.46 1.01
CA ASP A 72 -13.42 -7.29 0.24
C ASP A 72 -13.02 -7.38 -1.25
N ASN A 73 -12.46 -6.32 -1.82
CA ASN A 73 -12.30 -6.18 -3.27
C ASN A 73 -10.85 -6.27 -3.79
N PHE A 74 -9.85 -6.21 -2.92
CA PHE A 74 -8.45 -6.17 -3.30
C PHE A 74 -7.58 -7.04 -2.39
N VAL A 75 -6.39 -7.36 -2.89
CA VAL A 75 -5.23 -7.60 -2.03
C VAL A 75 -4.44 -6.29 -1.97
N SER A 76 -4.44 -5.66 -0.80
CA SER A 76 -3.80 -4.37 -0.58
C SER A 76 -2.35 -4.54 -0.16
N VAL A 77 -1.42 -3.95 -0.92
CA VAL A 77 0.02 -4.01 -0.70
C VAL A 77 0.53 -2.64 -0.30
N LYS A 78 1.25 -2.56 0.82
CA LYS A 78 1.94 -1.35 1.27
C LYS A 78 3.42 -1.48 0.92
N VAL A 79 3.98 -0.44 0.28
CA VAL A 79 5.38 -0.43 -0.14
C VAL A 79 6.09 0.76 0.49
N ASP A 80 7.21 0.49 1.15
CA ASP A 80 8.17 1.51 1.54
C ASP A 80 9.13 1.78 0.38
N ARG A 81 9.08 3.00 -0.15
CA ARG A 81 9.96 3.46 -1.20
C ARG A 81 11.44 3.44 -0.78
N GLU A 82 11.74 3.71 0.49
CA GLU A 82 13.13 3.79 0.98
C GLU A 82 13.79 2.40 0.94
N GLU A 83 13.01 1.34 1.16
CA GLU A 83 13.48 -0.04 1.04
C GLU A 83 13.35 -0.59 -0.38
N ARG A 84 12.32 -0.16 -1.14
CA ARG A 84 12.00 -0.66 -2.50
C ARG A 84 11.93 0.44 -3.56
N PRO A 85 13.05 1.15 -3.83
CA PRO A 85 13.10 2.17 -4.88
C PRO A 85 12.93 1.57 -6.29
N ASP A 86 13.22 0.28 -6.45
CA ASP A 86 12.98 -0.49 -7.67
C ASP A 86 11.49 -0.55 -8.01
N VAL A 87 10.64 -0.84 -7.02
CA VAL A 87 9.18 -0.91 -7.18
C VAL A 87 8.60 0.48 -7.41
N ASP A 88 9.04 1.46 -6.60
CA ASP A 88 8.61 2.86 -6.72
C ASP A 88 8.81 3.41 -8.15
N SER A 89 10.01 3.24 -8.72
CA SER A 89 10.32 3.80 -10.03
C SER A 89 9.43 3.26 -11.15
N VAL A 90 9.19 1.94 -11.17
CA VAL A 90 8.32 1.29 -12.17
C VAL A 90 6.89 1.82 -12.10
N TYR A 91 6.31 1.92 -10.91
CA TYR A 91 4.93 2.39 -10.77
C TYR A 91 4.80 3.90 -10.93
N MET A 92 5.84 4.68 -10.62
CA MET A 92 5.86 6.11 -10.88
C MET A 92 5.89 6.39 -12.38
N ASP A 93 6.74 5.68 -13.12
CA ASP A 93 6.80 5.78 -14.59
C ASP A 93 5.45 5.44 -15.22
N ALA A 94 4.80 4.36 -14.76
CA ALA A 94 3.45 4.00 -15.20
C ALA A 94 2.41 5.07 -14.87
N THR A 95 2.45 5.64 -13.65
CA THR A 95 1.53 6.69 -13.21
C THR A 95 1.67 7.95 -14.05
N VAL A 96 2.92 8.40 -14.29
CA VAL A 96 3.20 9.55 -15.14
C VAL A 96 2.78 9.29 -16.58
N ALA A 97 3.01 8.09 -17.11
CA ALA A 97 2.58 7.72 -18.46
C ALA A 97 1.04 7.74 -18.63
N LEU A 98 0.29 7.35 -17.59
CA LEU A 98 -1.16 7.29 -17.62
C LEU A 98 -1.84 8.63 -17.30
N THR A 99 -1.26 9.43 -16.40
CA THR A 99 -1.92 10.62 -15.83
C THR A 99 -1.24 11.95 -16.18
N GLY A 100 -0.02 11.90 -16.71
CA GLY A 100 0.80 13.06 -17.06
C GLY A 100 1.50 13.74 -15.88
N HIS A 101 1.30 13.26 -14.65
CA HIS A 101 1.94 13.77 -13.44
C HIS A 101 2.19 12.63 -12.43
N GLY A 102 2.98 12.90 -11.40
CA GLY A 102 3.36 11.89 -10.41
C GLY A 102 3.54 12.50 -9.03
N GLY A 103 3.56 11.66 -7.99
CA GLY A 103 3.72 12.08 -6.61
C GLY A 103 3.39 10.97 -5.60
N TRP A 104 3.57 11.28 -4.32
CA TRP A 104 3.28 10.36 -3.21
C TRP A 104 2.21 10.95 -2.28
N PRO A 105 1.33 10.12 -1.67
CA PRO A 105 1.27 8.67 -1.80
C PRO A 105 0.80 8.25 -3.19
N MET A 106 1.45 7.24 -3.76
CA MET A 106 1.05 6.68 -5.04
C MET A 106 0.19 5.46 -4.79
N SER A 107 -1.06 5.51 -5.23
CA SER A 107 -2.03 4.41 -5.09
C SER A 107 -2.53 3.99 -6.46
N VAL A 108 -2.22 2.76 -6.88
CA VAL A 108 -2.48 2.21 -8.23
C VAL A 108 -3.08 0.81 -8.18
#